data_AF-A0A1G9PYP5-F1
#
_entry.id   AF-A0A1G9PYP5-F1
#
_cell.length_a   1.000
_cell.length_b   1.000
_cell.length_c   1.000
_cell.angle_alpha   90.00
_cell.angle_beta   90.00
_cell.angle_gamma   90.00
#
_symmetry.space_group_name_H-M   'P 1'
#
loop_
_entity.id
_entity.type
_entity.pdbx_description
1 polymer ?
#
loop_
_entity_poly.entity_id
_entity_poly.type
_entity_poly.pdbx_seq_one_letter_code
_entity_poly.pdbx_strand_id
1 'polypeptide(L)'
;MASLVLLDALRRTARKLEEGAPYMWGHMGACNCGNLAQELTRLTQADIHAFAMARSGDWREQVEEYCPVSGLPIDLLIADLLQYGLTTSDLQHLEWLSDPKIKQRIPKERRDMMRHNCREDVVLYLRTWAEKLEEELLDSVALENLSKDTAPKTPSLAH
;
A
#
# COMPACT_ATOMS: atom_id res chain seq x y z
N MET A 1 0.55 -11.93 0.98
CA MET A 1 -0.49 -12.31 0.00
C MET A 1 -1.07 -11.05 -0.57
N ALA A 2 -1.37 -11.02 -1.87
CA ALA A 2 -1.99 -9.86 -2.49
C ALA A 2 -3.41 -9.65 -1.91
N SER A 3 -3.83 -8.39 -1.74
CA SER A 3 -5.03 -8.01 -0.97
C SER A 3 -5.95 -7.15 -1.82
N LEU A 4 -7.20 -7.61 -2.03
CA LEU A 4 -8.23 -6.83 -2.72
C LEU A 4 -8.54 -5.51 -2.00
N VAL A 5 -8.51 -5.53 -0.66
CA VAL A 5 -8.75 -4.32 0.15
C VAL A 5 -7.65 -3.29 -0.09
N LEU A 6 -6.38 -3.73 -0.14
CA LEU A 6 -5.24 -2.86 -0.44
C LEU A 6 -5.32 -2.33 -1.88
N LEU A 7 -5.64 -3.19 -2.85
CA LEU A 7 -5.83 -2.79 -4.25
C LEU A 7 -6.84 -1.66 -4.38
N ASP A 8 -8.02 -1.83 -3.77
CA ASP A 8 -9.08 -0.83 -3.83
C ASP A 8 -8.67 0.45 -3.09
N ALA A 9 -7.98 0.33 -1.95
CA ALA A 9 -7.46 1.48 -1.22
C ALA A 9 -6.47 2.29 -2.06
N LEU A 10 -5.48 1.64 -2.69
CA LEU A 10 -4.52 2.30 -3.58
C LEU A 10 -5.22 3.09 -4.71
N ARG A 11 -6.23 2.47 -5.34
CA ARG A 11 -7.03 3.12 -6.40
C ARG A 11 -7.83 4.31 -5.90
N ARG A 12 -8.48 4.19 -4.72
CA ARG A 12 -9.22 5.30 -4.11
C ARG A 12 -8.31 6.44 -3.71
N THR A 13 -7.17 6.14 -3.09
CA THR A 13 -6.16 7.13 -2.71
C THR A 13 -5.67 7.92 -3.92
N ALA A 14 -5.28 7.21 -5.00
CA ALA A 14 -4.83 7.85 -6.23
C ALA A 14 -5.90 8.77 -6.84
N ARG A 15 -7.15 8.29 -6.92
CA ARG A 15 -8.27 9.08 -7.45
C ARG A 15 -8.54 10.32 -6.60
N LYS A 16 -8.61 10.20 -5.27
CA LYS A 16 -8.85 11.34 -4.38
C LYS A 16 -7.76 12.40 -4.48
N LEU A 17 -6.49 11.98 -4.55
CA LEU A 17 -5.37 12.90 -4.74
C LEU A 17 -5.48 13.64 -6.08
N GLU A 18 -5.81 12.94 -7.17
CA GLU A 18 -6.05 13.53 -8.49
C GLU A 18 -7.23 14.51 -8.50
N GLU A 19 -8.29 14.22 -7.74
CA GLU A 19 -9.47 15.09 -7.55
C GLU A 19 -9.22 16.27 -6.60
N GLY A 20 -8.02 16.41 -6.05
CA GLY A 20 -7.61 17.58 -5.26
C GLY A 20 -7.67 17.40 -3.75
N ALA A 21 -7.67 16.16 -3.24
CA ALA A 21 -7.53 15.91 -1.81
C ALA A 21 -6.28 16.60 -1.21
N PRO A 22 -6.32 17.00 0.07
CA PRO A 22 -5.19 17.60 0.75
C PRO A 22 -3.92 16.75 0.63
N TYR A 23 -2.84 17.37 0.19
CA TYR A 23 -1.55 16.72 0.05
C TYR A 23 -0.44 17.64 0.54
N MET A 24 0.33 17.16 1.52
CA MET A 24 1.49 17.85 2.05
C MET A 24 2.44 16.82 2.64
N TRP A 25 3.59 16.61 1.99
CA TRP A 25 4.54 15.56 2.38
C TRP A 25 5.02 15.71 3.84
N GLY A 26 5.22 16.93 4.33
CA GLY A 26 5.60 17.18 5.73
C GLY A 26 4.47 17.02 6.76
N HIS A 27 3.25 16.70 6.35
CA HIS A 27 2.11 16.52 7.25
C HIS A 27 1.76 15.03 7.32
N MET A 28 2.00 14.38 8.46
CA MET A 28 1.89 12.92 8.62
C MET A 28 0.55 12.29 8.21
N GLY A 29 -0.56 13.03 8.35
CA GLY A 29 -1.88 12.58 7.88
C GLY A 29 -2.19 12.87 6.40
N ALA A 30 -1.39 13.70 5.71
CA ALA A 30 -1.64 14.17 4.34
C ALA A 30 -0.44 13.94 3.39
N CYS A 31 0.57 13.18 3.83
CA CYS A 31 1.65 12.71 2.99
C CYS A 31 1.23 11.45 2.22
N ASN A 32 2.21 10.72 1.67
CA ASN A 32 1.99 9.53 0.85
C ASN A 32 1.35 8.40 1.67
N CYS A 33 1.98 8.01 2.77
CA CYS A 33 1.43 6.98 3.66
C CYS A 33 0.19 7.47 4.39
N GLY A 34 0.15 8.74 4.81
CA GLY A 34 -0.99 9.33 5.49
C GLY A 34 -2.29 9.26 4.68
N ASN A 35 -2.23 9.57 3.38
CA ASN A 35 -3.40 9.46 2.50
C ASN A 35 -3.86 8.01 2.31
N LEU A 36 -2.94 7.06 2.18
CA LEU A 36 -3.31 5.64 2.10
C LEU A 36 -3.90 5.14 3.43
N ALA A 37 -3.36 5.57 4.57
CA ALA A 37 -3.84 5.19 5.88
C ALA A 37 -5.28 5.66 6.13
N GLN A 38 -5.67 6.85 5.65
CA GLN A 38 -7.06 7.32 5.69
C GLN A 38 -8.01 6.34 4.98
N GLU A 39 -7.61 5.82 3.81
CA GLU A 39 -8.44 4.90 3.01
C GLU A 39 -8.55 3.49 3.59
N LEU A 40 -7.58 3.05 4.39
CA LEU A 40 -7.54 1.73 5.01
C LEU A 40 -8.22 1.72 6.38
N THR A 41 -7.95 2.73 7.21
CA THR A 41 -8.32 2.73 8.64
C THR A 41 -9.55 3.56 8.96
N ARG A 42 -10.07 4.33 7.99
CA ARG A 42 -11.12 5.37 8.16
C ARG A 42 -10.77 6.48 9.17
N LEU A 43 -9.54 6.50 9.69
CA LEU A 43 -9.04 7.61 10.50
C LEU A 43 -8.96 8.87 9.64
N THR A 44 -9.20 10.02 10.26
CA THR A 44 -9.07 11.30 9.57
C THR A 44 -7.59 11.68 9.42
N GLN A 45 -7.30 12.62 8.52
CA GLN A 45 -5.98 13.28 8.44
C GLN A 45 -5.50 13.79 9.82
N ALA A 46 -6.40 14.34 10.64
CA ALA A 46 -6.05 14.88 11.95
C ALA A 46 -5.69 13.78 12.95
N ASP A 47 -6.44 12.67 12.96
CA ASP A 47 -6.18 11.52 13.85
C ASP A 47 -4.82 10.90 13.54
N ILE A 48 -4.54 10.65 12.26
CA ILE A 48 -3.26 10.07 11.81
C ILE A 48 -2.10 11.00 12.16
N HIS A 49 -2.27 12.31 11.95
CA HIS A 49 -1.23 13.27 12.32
C HIS A 49 -0.98 13.25 13.82
N ALA A 50 -2.04 13.28 14.65
CA ALA A 50 -1.90 13.22 16.10
C ALA A 50 -1.19 11.93 16.56
N PHE A 51 -1.49 10.79 15.94
CA PHE A 51 -0.84 9.52 16.29
C PHE A 51 0.67 9.56 15.99
N ALA A 52 1.04 10.13 14.85
CA ALA A 52 2.43 10.27 14.43
C ALA A 52 3.23 11.28 15.28
N MET A 53 2.58 12.18 16.03
CA MET A 53 3.26 13.17 16.88
C MET A 53 3.86 12.60 18.16
N ALA A 54 3.63 11.32 18.45
CA ALA A 54 4.35 10.63 19.52
C ALA A 54 5.86 10.51 19.24
N ARG A 55 6.28 10.60 17.97
CA ARG A 55 7.68 10.50 17.54
C ARG A 55 7.99 11.51 16.43
N SER A 56 9.27 11.88 16.30
CA SER A 56 9.74 12.72 15.20
C SER A 56 10.03 11.90 13.96
N GLY A 57 10.06 12.57 12.82
CA GLY A 57 10.45 11.97 11.54
C GLY A 57 9.27 11.65 10.64
N ASP A 58 9.59 11.35 9.38
CA ASP A 58 8.61 10.95 8.37
C ASP A 58 8.16 9.49 8.56
N TRP A 59 7.26 9.00 7.71
CA TRP A 59 6.79 7.62 7.82
C TRP A 59 7.88 6.58 7.64
N ARG A 60 8.92 6.83 6.83
CA ARG A 60 10.03 5.88 6.68
C ARG A 60 10.79 5.75 8.01
N GLU A 61 11.17 6.87 8.61
CA GLU A 61 11.89 6.90 9.89
C GLU A 61 11.04 6.31 11.02
N GLN A 62 9.74 6.63 11.06
CA GLN A 62 8.85 6.09 12.08
C GLN A 62 8.64 4.58 11.95
N VAL A 63 8.53 4.07 10.71
CA VAL A 63 8.41 2.63 10.43
C VAL A 63 9.72 1.87 10.66
N GLU A 64 10.88 2.50 10.47
CA GLU A 64 12.18 1.87 10.76
C GLU A 64 12.33 1.51 12.25
N GLU A 65 11.82 2.37 13.13
CA GLU A 65 11.81 2.17 14.58
C GLU A 65 10.52 1.48 15.09
N TYR A 66 9.68 0.95 14.19
CA TYR A 66 8.41 0.30 14.55
C TYR A 66 8.61 -0.83 15.58
N CYS A 67 7.87 -0.76 16.69
CA CYS A 67 7.89 -1.77 17.74
C CYS A 67 6.46 -2.21 18.10
N PRO A 68 6.05 -3.46 17.82
CA PRO A 68 4.66 -3.92 18.01
C PRO A 68 4.20 -3.96 19.47
N VAL A 69 5.13 -3.87 20.43
CA VAL A 69 4.84 -3.95 21.88
C VAL A 69 5.03 -2.64 22.62
N SER A 70 5.37 -1.54 21.93
CA SER A 70 5.60 -0.23 22.56
C SER A 70 4.32 0.40 23.14
N GLY A 71 3.17 0.10 22.53
CA GLY A 71 1.89 0.74 22.82
C GLY A 71 1.78 2.19 22.30
N LEU A 72 2.74 2.68 21.51
CA LEU A 72 2.67 4.03 20.94
C LEU A 72 1.56 4.13 19.88
N PRO A 73 0.83 5.26 19.79
CA PRO A 73 -0.26 5.41 18.83
C PRO A 73 0.15 5.15 17.37
N ILE A 74 1.32 5.62 16.95
CA ILE A 74 1.83 5.35 15.59
C ILE A 74 2.13 3.87 15.37
N ASP A 75 2.67 3.16 16.37
CA ASP A 75 2.96 1.73 16.23
C ASP A 75 1.65 0.92 16.14
N LEU A 76 0.61 1.33 16.86
CA LEU A 76 -0.73 0.74 16.72
C LEU A 76 -1.31 0.97 15.31
N LEU A 77 -1.12 2.17 14.75
CA LEU A 77 -1.53 2.48 13.38
C LEU A 77 -0.74 1.65 12.36
N ILE A 78 0.58 1.56 12.49
CA ILE A 78 1.41 0.72 11.62
C ILE A 78 0.93 -0.73 11.70
N ALA A 79 0.72 -1.26 12.91
CA ALA A 79 0.22 -2.62 13.12
C ALA A 79 -1.14 -2.86 12.44
N ASP A 80 -2.05 -1.89 12.47
CA ASP A 80 -3.33 -1.94 11.75
C ASP A 80 -3.12 -1.99 10.22
N LEU A 81 -2.27 -1.11 9.68
CA LEU A 81 -1.94 -1.09 8.25
C LEU A 81 -1.37 -2.42 7.74
N LEU A 82 -0.52 -3.08 8.55
CA LEU A 82 0.05 -4.38 8.21
C LEU A 82 -1.02 -5.49 8.04
N GLN A 83 -2.17 -5.39 8.74
CA GLN A 83 -3.26 -6.36 8.60
C GLN A 83 -3.92 -6.32 7.21
N TYR A 84 -3.79 -5.22 6.46
CA TYR A 84 -4.31 -5.09 5.11
C TYR A 84 -3.41 -5.70 4.03
N GLY A 85 -2.29 -6.32 4.43
CA GLY A 85 -1.33 -6.96 3.53
C GLY A 85 -0.16 -6.06 3.15
N LEU A 86 -0.03 -4.89 3.77
CA LEU A 86 1.18 -4.07 3.70
C LEU A 86 2.30 -4.69 4.54
N THR A 87 3.53 -4.45 4.12
CA THR A 87 4.73 -4.67 4.92
C THR A 87 5.31 -3.33 5.38
N THR A 88 6.20 -3.36 6.38
CA THR A 88 6.97 -2.17 6.77
C THR A 88 7.80 -1.62 5.60
N SER A 89 8.35 -2.50 4.76
CA SER A 89 9.05 -2.11 3.53
C SER A 89 8.14 -1.36 2.56
N ASP A 90 6.88 -1.77 2.40
CA ASP A 90 5.93 -1.10 1.53
C ASP A 90 5.65 0.33 2.00
N LEU A 91 5.50 0.53 3.31
CA LEU A 91 5.30 1.85 3.91
C LEU A 91 6.54 2.75 3.71
N GLN A 92 7.74 2.25 3.97
CA GLN A 92 8.99 2.99 3.75
C GLN A 92 9.19 3.36 2.28
N HIS A 93 8.81 2.48 1.35
CA HIS A 93 8.88 2.72 -0.08
C HIS A 93 7.82 3.69 -0.56
N LEU A 94 6.59 3.58 -0.06
CA LEU A 94 5.50 4.51 -0.40
C LEU A 94 5.86 5.93 0.01
N GLU A 95 6.42 6.13 1.21
CA GLU A 95 6.74 7.48 1.69
C GLU A 95 7.70 8.24 0.76
N TRP A 96 8.57 7.50 0.07
CA TRP A 96 9.63 8.06 -0.77
C TRP A 96 9.54 7.67 -2.25
N LEU A 97 8.45 7.03 -2.65
CA LEU A 97 8.22 6.49 -4.00
C LEU A 97 9.41 5.65 -4.51
N SER A 98 9.89 4.70 -3.70
CA SER A 98 11.20 4.07 -3.89
C SER A 98 11.21 2.56 -4.16
N ASP A 99 10.08 1.87 -4.20
CA ASP A 99 10.07 0.42 -4.48
C ASP A 99 10.60 0.15 -5.91
N PRO A 100 11.71 -0.61 -6.06
CA PRO A 100 12.24 -0.97 -7.36
C PRO A 100 11.21 -1.70 -8.25
N LYS A 101 10.36 -2.55 -7.68
CA LYS A 101 9.36 -3.34 -8.41
C LYS A 101 8.29 -2.47 -9.03
N ILE A 102 7.91 -1.38 -8.36
CA ILE A 102 6.94 -0.40 -8.88
C ILE A 102 7.64 0.50 -9.89
N LYS A 103 8.81 1.04 -9.53
CA LYS A 103 9.58 1.95 -10.38
C LYS A 103 10.00 1.34 -11.71
N GLN A 104 10.27 0.04 -11.78
CA GLN A 104 10.65 -0.63 -13.02
C GLN A 104 9.52 -0.68 -14.06
N ARG A 105 8.27 -0.49 -13.64
CA ARG A 105 7.10 -0.46 -14.54
C ARG A 105 6.84 0.93 -15.14
N ILE A 106 7.52 1.95 -14.62
CA ILE A 106 7.41 3.33 -15.10
C ILE A 106 8.52 3.57 -16.14
N PRO A 107 8.21 4.18 -17.30
CA PRO A 107 9.22 4.54 -18.29
C PRO A 107 10.40 5.28 -17.67
N LYS A 108 11.62 4.92 -18.07
CA LYS A 108 12.86 5.39 -17.42
C LYS A 108 12.93 6.91 -17.32
N GLU A 109 12.60 7.59 -18.42
CA GLU A 109 12.61 9.05 -18.51
C GLU A 109 11.65 9.67 -17.50
N ARG A 110 10.45 9.10 -17.36
CA ARG A 110 9.44 9.58 -16.42
C ARG A 110 9.81 9.28 -14.97
N ARG A 111 10.33 8.07 -14.73
CA ARG A 111 10.75 7.55 -13.41
C ARG A 111 11.91 8.34 -12.82
N ASP A 112 12.89 8.70 -13.63
CA ASP A 112 14.09 9.41 -13.19
C ASP A 112 13.76 10.88 -12.80
N MET A 113 12.62 11.42 -13.24
CA MET A 113 12.10 12.73 -12.87
C MET A 113 11.15 12.73 -11.66
N MET A 114 10.84 11.58 -11.07
CA MET A 114 9.87 11.49 -9.97
C MET A 114 10.41 12.10 -8.68
N ARG A 115 9.53 12.76 -7.93
CA ARG A 115 9.75 13.40 -6.64
C ARG A 115 8.70 12.92 -5.66
N HIS A 116 9.13 12.46 -4.49
CA HIS A 116 8.24 11.93 -3.45
C HIS A 116 7.26 12.98 -2.89
N ASN A 117 7.60 14.27 -3.02
CA ASN A 117 6.80 15.40 -2.55
C ASN A 117 5.95 16.04 -3.68
N CYS A 118 5.76 15.36 -4.80
CA CYS A 118 4.97 15.82 -5.94
C CYS A 118 3.70 14.97 -6.07
N ARG A 119 2.52 15.58 -5.88
CA ARG A 119 1.23 14.87 -5.87
C ARG A 119 1.03 13.97 -7.10
N GLU A 120 1.34 14.50 -8.28
CA GLU A 120 1.16 13.81 -9.55
C GLU A 120 2.03 12.54 -9.63
N ASP A 121 3.21 12.57 -9.01
CA ASP A 121 4.14 11.44 -8.97
C ASP A 121 3.65 10.36 -8.01
N VAL A 122 3.03 10.76 -6.91
CA VAL A 122 2.39 9.86 -5.94
C VAL A 122 1.19 9.17 -6.59
N VAL A 123 0.35 9.91 -7.31
CA VAL A 123 -0.79 9.35 -8.05
C VAL A 123 -0.32 8.32 -9.07
N LEU A 124 0.71 8.65 -9.86
CA LEU A 124 1.31 7.72 -10.82
C LEU A 124 1.83 6.45 -10.13
N TYR A 125 2.57 6.62 -9.03
CA TYR A 125 3.12 5.50 -8.28
C TYR A 125 2.04 4.58 -7.71
N LEU A 126 1.00 5.14 -7.09
CA LEU A 126 -0.13 4.39 -6.53
C LEU A 126 -0.89 3.62 -7.60
N ARG A 127 -1.14 4.22 -8.76
CA ARG A 127 -1.79 3.53 -9.90
C ARG A 127 -0.93 2.37 -10.42
N THR A 128 0.37 2.61 -10.58
CA THR A 128 1.34 1.59 -11.02
C THR A 128 1.42 0.42 -10.04
N TRP A 129 1.37 0.72 -8.73
CA TRP A 129 1.34 -0.29 -7.68
C TRP A 129 0.03 -1.09 -7.72
N ALA A 130 -1.11 -0.42 -7.84
CA ALA A 130 -2.42 -1.06 -7.95
C ALA A 130 -2.47 -2.05 -9.13
N GLU A 131 -2.01 -1.64 -10.31
CA GLU A 131 -1.91 -2.53 -11.48
C GLU A 131 -1.04 -3.76 -11.21
N LYS A 132 0.10 -3.56 -10.54
CA LYS A 132 1.01 -4.67 -10.21
C LYS A 132 0.35 -5.66 -9.24
N LEU A 133 -0.37 -5.14 -8.25
CA LEU A 133 -1.06 -5.95 -7.26
C LEU A 133 -2.25 -6.71 -7.86
N GLU A 134 -2.96 -6.09 -8.83
CA GLU A 134 -4.02 -6.73 -9.59
C GLU A 134 -3.50 -7.90 -10.42
N GLU A 135 -2.35 -7.75 -11.09
CA GLU A 135 -1.70 -8.86 -11.81
C GLU A 135 -1.34 -10.01 -10.88
N GLU A 136 -0.77 -9.73 -9.70
CA GLU A 136 -0.45 -10.76 -8.70
C GLU A 136 -1.70 -11.51 -8.21
N LEU A 137 -2.83 -10.80 -8.07
CA LEU A 137 -4.12 -11.41 -7.72
C LEU A 137 -4.63 -12.31 -8.85
N LEU A 138 -4.60 -11.84 -10.09
CA LEU A 138 -5.05 -12.63 -11.25
C LEU A 138 -4.20 -13.89 -11.43
N ASP A 139 -2.88 -13.80 -11.28
CA ASP A 139 -1.97 -14.94 -11.35
C ASP A 139 -2.27 -15.97 -10.26
N SER A 140 -2.57 -15.51 -9.04
CA SER A 140 -2.94 -16.41 -7.94
C SER A 140 -4.23 -17.20 -8.21
N VAL A 141 -5.25 -16.53 -8.77
CA VAL A 141 -6.53 -17.17 -9.14
C VAL A 141 -6.33 -18.17 -10.29
N ALA A 142 -5.52 -17.82 -11.29
CA ALA A 142 -5.21 -18.72 -12.41
C ALA A 142 -4.50 -20.00 -11.93
N LEU A 143 -3.51 -19.87 -11.03
CA LEU A 143 -2.80 -21.01 -10.44
C LEU A 143 -3.74 -21.92 -9.62
N GLU A 144 -4.64 -21.35 -8.82
CA GLU A 144 -5.63 -22.12 -8.09
C GLU A 144 -6.53 -22.94 -9.02
N ASN A 145 -6.99 -22.34 -10.12
CA ASN A 145 -7.87 -23.01 -11.08
C ASN A 145 -7.17 -24.19 -11.76
N LEU A 146 -5.90 -24.03 -12.16
CA LEU A 146 -5.10 -25.12 -12.73
C LEU A 146 -4.88 -26.27 -11.73
N SER A 147 -4.69 -25.96 -10.45
CA SER A 147 -4.51 -26.98 -9.41
C SER A 147 -5.78 -27.83 -9.19
N LYS A 148 -6.97 -27.23 -9.29
CA LYS A 148 -8.27 -27.91 -9.08
C LYS A 148 -8.61 -28.86 -10.23
N ASP A 149 -8.19 -28.57 -11.45
CA ASP A 149 -8.45 -29.41 -12.63
C ASP A 149 -7.60 -30.70 -12.69
N THR A 150 -6.56 -30.81 -11.85
CA THR A 150 -5.70 -32.01 -11.79
C THR A 150 -6.18 -33.07 -10.78
N ALA A 151 -7.27 -32.82 -10.05
CA ALA A 151 -7.82 -33.80 -9.12
C ALA A 151 -8.37 -35.04 -9.90
N PRO A 152 -7.88 -36.26 -9.63
CA PRO A 152 -8.31 -37.44 -10.36
C PRO A 152 -9.79 -37.74 -10.07
N LYS A 153 -10.63 -37.70 -11.10
CA LYS A 153 -12.00 -38.22 -11.04
C LYS A 153 -11.91 -39.73 -10.82
N THR A 154 -12.11 -40.18 -9.59
CA THR A 154 -12.21 -41.61 -9.26
C THR A 154 -13.44 -42.17 -9.96
N PRO A 155 -13.35 -43.22 -10.79
CA PRO A 155 -14.53 -43.84 -11.35
C PRO A 155 -15.27 -44.57 -10.22
N SER A 156 -16.51 -44.13 -9.97
CA SER A 156 -17.43 -44.80 -9.05
C SER A 156 -17.77 -46.19 -9.60
N LEU A 157 -17.17 -47.24 -9.03
CA LEU A 157 -17.55 -48.63 -9.28
C LEU A 157 -18.88 -48.92 -8.59
N ALA A 158 -19.96 -48.92 -9.38
CA ALA A 158 -21.26 -49.44 -8.98
C ALA A 158 -21.16 -50.96 -8.70
N HIS A 159 -21.73 -51.39 -7.57
CA HIS A 159 -21.99 -52.79 -7.23
C HIS A 159 -23.45 -53.12 -7.55
#